data_AF-A0A7C7KSD9-F1
#
_entry.id   AF-A0A7C7KSD9-F1
#
_cell.length_a   1.000
_cell.length_b   1.000
_cell.length_c   1.000
_cell.angle_alpha   90.00
_cell.angle_beta   90.00
_cell.angle_gamma   90.00
#
_symmetry.space_group_name_H-M   'P 1'
#
loop_
_entity.id
_entity.type
_entity.pdbx_description
1 polymer ?
#
loop_
_entity_poly.entity_id
_entity_poly.type
_entity_poly.pdbx_seq_one_letter_code
_entity_poly.pdbx_strand_id
1 'polypeptide(L)' 'EFNVIGWLEREVRRVLYGRLDVPVIGSPRVAGGMTMPPEIVVEEVLKSLGKEVKHVV' A
#
# COMPACT_ATOMS: atom_id res chain seq x y z
N GLU A 1 -2.12 1.41 -4.78
CA GLU A 1 -2.97 1.26 -5.99
C GLU A 1 -3.66 2.57 -6.38
N PHE A 2 -4.03 2.73 -7.66
CA PHE A 2 -4.76 3.90 -8.19
C PHE A 2 -6.27 3.80 -7.97
N ASN A 3 -6.66 3.33 -6.79
CA ASN A 3 -8.03 3.15 -6.39
C ASN A 3 -8.12 3.41 -4.89
N VAL A 4 -8.84 4.45 -4.50
CA VAL A 4 -9.00 4.83 -3.09
C VAL A 4 -9.73 3.76 -2.28
N ILE A 5 -10.63 2.99 -2.91
CA ILE A 5 -11.46 1.98 -2.25
C ILE A 5 -10.66 0.71 -1.89
N GLY A 6 -9.55 0.43 -2.58
CA GLY A 6 -8.73 -0.75 -2.29
C GLY A 6 -9.22 -2.01 -2.99
N TRP A 7 -9.72 -1.91 -4.22
CA TRP A 7 -10.29 -3.06 -4.93
C TRP A 7 -9.28 -4.18 -5.14
N LEU A 8 -8.05 -3.85 -5.51
CA LEU A 8 -7.02 -4.86 -5.77
C LEU A 8 -6.60 -5.54 -4.46
N GLU A 9 -6.32 -4.77 -3.40
CA GLU A 9 -6.04 -5.33 -2.08
C GLU A 9 -7.12 -6.32 -1.62
N ARG A 10 -8.41 -5.95 -1.74
CA ARG A 10 -9.53 -6.79 -1.32
C ARG A 10 -9.60 -8.11 -2.08
N GLU A 11 -9.40 -8.06 -3.40
CA GLU A 11 -9.38 -9.25 -4.25
C GLU A 11 -8.20 -10.16 -3.88
N VAL A 12 -7.00 -9.60 -3.72
CA VAL A 12 -5.79 -10.34 -3.33
C VAL A 12 -5.96 -10.97 -1.95
N ARG A 13 -6.44 -10.23 -0.95
CA ARG A 13 -6.73 -10.75 0.39
C ARG A 13 -7.73 -11.90 0.36
N ARG A 14 -8.78 -11.78 -0.46
CA ARG A 14 -9.78 -12.83 -0.61
C ARG A 14 -9.19 -14.10 -1.20
N VAL A 15 -8.40 -13.98 -2.28
CA VAL A 15 -7.78 -15.12 -2.97
C VAL A 15 -6.75 -15.84 -2.10
N LEU A 16 -6.02 -15.07 -1.28
CA LEU A 16 -4.94 -15.58 -0.43
C LEU A 16 -5.35 -15.85 1.02
N TYR A 17 -6.64 -15.75 1.34
CA TYR A 17 -7.15 -15.98 2.69
C TYR A 17 -6.81 -17.39 3.17
N GLY A 18 -6.14 -17.49 4.33
CA GLY A 18 -5.68 -18.76 4.91
C GLY A 18 -4.51 -19.41 4.16
N ARG A 19 -3.88 -18.73 3.20
CA ARG A 19 -2.75 -19.23 2.41
C ARG A 19 -1.45 -18.46 2.64
N LEU A 20 -1.50 -17.38 3.43
CA LEU A 20 -0.35 -16.55 3.76
C LEU A 20 -0.22 -16.40 5.28
N ASP A 21 1.01 -16.45 5.77
CA ASP A 21 1.38 -16.12 7.16
C ASP A 21 1.71 -14.63 7.34
N VAL A 22 1.59 -13.84 6.27
CA VAL A 22 1.92 -12.42 6.23
C VAL A 22 0.71 -11.58 5.83
N PRO A 23 0.58 -10.34 6.34
CA PRO A 23 -0.50 -9.45 5.96
C PRO A 23 -0.30 -8.91 4.54
N VAL A 24 -1.39 -8.82 3.78
CA VAL A 24 -1.42 -8.06 2.53
C VAL A 24 -1.63 -6.58 2.86
N ILE A 25 -0.74 -5.72 2.39
CA ILE A 25 -0.78 -4.27 2.60
C ILE A 25 -1.25 -3.60 1.31
N GLY A 26 -2.39 -2.92 1.36
CA GLY A 26 -3.03 -2.28 0.19
C GLY A 26 -2.74 -0.79 0.03
N SER A 27 -1.75 -0.26 0.73
CA SER A 27 -1.32 1.14 0.69
C SER A 27 0.01 1.28 -0.08
N PRO A 28 0.33 2.48 -0.61
CA PRO A 28 -0.48 3.69 -0.58
C PRO A 28 -1.60 3.66 -1.63
N ARG A 29 -2.60 4.54 -1.46
CA ARG A 29 -3.72 4.68 -2.39
C ARG A 29 -3.84 6.10 -2.88
N VAL A 30 -4.26 6.25 -4.12
CA VAL A 30 -4.61 7.56 -4.69
C VAL A 30 -6.01 7.53 -5.25
N ALA A 31 -6.68 8.68 -5.22
CA ALA A 31 -7.94 8.87 -5.91
C ALA A 31 -7.72 8.86 -7.44
N GLY A 32 -8.75 8.46 -8.17
CA GLY A 32 -8.70 8.45 -9.64
C GLY A 32 -8.36 9.84 -10.18
N GLY A 33 -7.45 9.90 -11.16
CA GLY A 33 -6.98 11.15 -11.75
C GLY A 33 -5.76 11.78 -11.04
N MET A 34 -5.29 11.21 -9.93
CA MET A 34 -4.04 11.63 -9.29
C MET A 34 -2.87 10.74 -9.73
N THR A 35 -1.70 11.34 -9.95
CA THR A 35 -0.44 10.60 -10.05
C THR A 35 0.04 10.24 -8.65
N MET A 36 0.60 9.05 -8.46
CA MET A 36 1.20 8.62 -7.21
C MET A 36 2.63 9.14 -7.13
N PRO A 37 2.96 10.06 -6.19
CA PRO A 37 4.34 10.49 -6.00
C PRO A 37 5.20 9.34 -5.47
N PRO A 38 6.43 9.17 -5.95
CA PRO A 38 7.31 8.10 -5.49
C PRO A 38 7.66 8.24 -4.00
N GLU A 39 7.68 9.47 -3.46
CA GLU A 39 7.97 9.77 -2.06
C GLU A 39 6.95 9.09 -1.12
N ILE A 40 5.68 9.12 -1.51
CA ILE A 40 4.58 8.47 -0.78
C ILE A 40 4.73 6.94 -0.78
N VAL A 41 5.25 6.36 -1.87
CA VAL A 41 5.52 4.92 -1.95
C VAL A 41 6.63 4.54 -0.97
N VAL A 42 7.73 5.30 -0.98
CA VAL A 42 8.87 5.05 -0.08
C VAL A 42 8.45 5.19 1.38
N GLU A 43 7.72 6.25 1.71
CA GLU A 43 7.19 6.48 3.06
C GLU A 43 6.35 5.30 3.56
N GLU A 44 5.40 4.83 2.75
CA GLU A 44 4.49 3.75 3.15
C GLU A 44 5.21 2.41 3.34
N VAL A 45 6.19 2.11 2.49
CA VAL A 45 7.02 0.90 2.62
C VAL A 45 7.84 0.96 3.91
N LEU A 46 8.48 2.09 4.20
CA LEU A 46 9.27 2.25 5.43
C LEU A 46 8.40 2.14 6.69
N LYS A 47 7.22 2.77 6.69
CA LYS A 47 6.23 2.62 7.79
C LYS A 47 5.83 1.17 8.00
N SER A 48 5.53 0.46 6.91
CA SER A 48 5.13 -0.96 6.96
C SER A 48 6.22 -1.87 7.50
N LEU A 49 7.49 -1.48 7.36
CA LEU A 49 8.64 -2.19 7.91
C LEU A 49 9.02 -1.74 9.33
N GLY A 50 8.26 -0.83 9.95
CA GLY A 50 8.55 -0.28 11.28
C GLY A 50 9.80 0.58 11.34
N LYS A 51 10.23 1.15 10.21
CA LYS A 51 11.41 2.02 10.13
C LYS A 51 11.01 3.47 10.34
N GLU A 52 11.92 4.27 10.93
CA GLU A 52 11.75 5.72 10.98
C GLU A 52 11.69 6.30 9.55
N VAL A 53 10.64 7.08 9.29
CA VAL A 53 10.54 7.89 8.07
C VAL A 53 11.22 9.22 8.35
N LYS A 54 12.45 9.36 7.88
CA LYS A 54 13.11 10.68 7.79
C LYS A 54 12.68 11.31 6.46
N HIS A 55 12.45 12.62 6.49
CA HIS A 55 11.89 13.44 5.41
C HIS A 55 12.24 12.90 4.02
N VAL A 56 11.23 12.47 3.27
CA VAL A 56 11.38 12.03 1.88
C VAL A 56 11.22 13.29 1.03
N VAL A 57 12.35 13.84 0.56
CA VAL A 57 12.43 15.09 -0.23
C VAL A 57 12.09 14.81 -1.69
#